data_AF-A0A7V9TXT9-F1
#
_entry.id   AF-A0A7V9TXT9-F1
#
_cell.length_a   1.000
_cell.length_b   1.000
_cell.length_c   1.000
_cell.angle_alpha   90.00
_cell.angle_beta   90.00
_cell.angle_gamma   90.00
#
_symmetry.space_group_name_H-M   'P 1'
#
loop_
_entity.id
_entity.type
_entity.pdbx_description
1 polymer ?
#
loop_
_entity_poly.entity_id
_entity_poly.type
_entity_poly.pdbx_seq_one_letter_code
_entity_poly.pdbx_strand_id
1 'polypeptide(L)'
;YGPRLREHEQNLAQIEKEREELEDEILRMQMQLLQLADEKVTCLQLHALTKKAAKLPLTEDEQKYLGTDLGRGISIPADAFRGMKLVEAAEAFLLRFGQPATHRQVLDGLRDGGLDVQLKNLDNSLRSAMQRSGKFKWFKDADGTYRWALLLWVHRSPRELSSQEPNEKTNLILVESEAIAKSA
;
A
#
# COMPACT_ATOMS: atom_id res chain seq x y z
N TYR A 1 -30.82 3.38 -33.97
CA TYR A 1 -29.56 3.18 -33.22
C TYR A 1 -29.36 4.16 -32.06
N GLY A 2 -29.86 5.41 -32.11
CA GLY A 2 -29.67 6.41 -31.04
C GLY A 2 -30.22 6.12 -29.62
N PRO A 3 -31.35 5.38 -29.43
CA PRO A 3 -31.85 5.09 -28.08
C PRO A 3 -30.96 4.12 -27.30
N ARG A 4 -30.46 3.06 -27.96
CA ARG A 4 -29.55 2.08 -27.37
C ARG A 4 -28.19 2.69 -27.02
N LEU A 5 -27.69 3.61 -27.85
CA LEU A 5 -26.45 4.31 -27.56
C LEU A 5 -26.55 5.14 -26.26
N ARG A 6 -27.65 5.87 -26.09
CA ARG A 6 -27.92 6.65 -24.86
C ARG A 6 -28.08 5.76 -23.62
N GLU A 7 -28.71 4.61 -23.76
CA GLU A 7 -28.82 3.62 -22.68
C GLU A 7 -27.44 3.06 -22.29
N HIS A 8 -26.57 2.76 -23.25
CA HIS A 8 -25.20 2.34 -22.96
C HIS A 8 -24.36 3.45 -22.32
N GLU A 9 -24.49 4.70 -22.74
CA GLU A 9 -23.83 5.85 -22.12
C GLU A 9 -24.27 6.05 -20.66
N GLN A 10 -25.57 5.91 -20.39
CA GLN A 10 -26.11 5.97 -19.02
C GLN A 10 -25.61 4.81 -18.16
N ASN A 11 -25.57 3.60 -18.71
CA ASN A 11 -25.06 2.43 -17.99
C ASN A 11 -23.56 2.57 -17.70
N LEU A 12 -22.76 3.09 -18.63
CA LEU A 12 -21.34 3.36 -18.38
C LEU A 12 -21.15 4.39 -17.26
N ALA A 13 -21.90 5.49 -17.30
CA ALA A 13 -21.85 6.50 -16.24
C ALA A 13 -22.24 5.93 -14.87
N GLN A 14 -23.25 5.04 -14.84
CA GLN A 14 -23.67 4.36 -13.61
C GLN A 14 -22.60 3.40 -13.08
N ILE A 15 -21.96 2.62 -13.96
CA ILE A 15 -20.86 1.71 -13.58
C ILE A 15 -19.65 2.50 -13.05
N GLU A 16 -19.29 3.60 -13.70
CA GLU A 16 -18.19 4.46 -13.24
C GLU A 16 -18.48 5.05 -11.86
N LYS A 17 -19.72 5.47 -11.62
CA LYS A 17 -20.17 5.96 -10.32
C LYS A 17 -20.12 4.88 -9.24
N GLU A 18 -20.66 3.70 -9.50
CA GLU A 18 -20.63 2.56 -8.56
C GLU A 18 -19.18 2.14 -8.25
N ARG A 19 -18.30 2.17 -9.25
CA ARG A 19 -16.87 1.93 -9.05
C ARG A 19 -16.25 2.96 -8.12
N GLU A 20 -16.52 4.25 -8.32
CA GLU A 20 -16.01 5.33 -7.47
C GLU A 20 -16.48 5.17 -6.02
N GLU A 21 -17.76 4.86 -5.81
CA GLU A 21 -18.36 4.58 -4.49
C GLU A 21 -17.67 3.40 -3.79
N LEU A 22 -17.42 2.29 -4.50
CA LEU A 22 -16.70 1.14 -3.95
C LEU A 22 -15.24 1.46 -3.63
N GLU A 23 -14.55 2.26 -4.46
CA GLU A 23 -13.18 2.70 -4.20
C GLU A 23 -13.10 3.60 -2.95
N ASP A 24 -14.11 4.43 -2.70
CA ASP A 24 -14.23 5.22 -1.47
C ASP A 24 -14.45 4.34 -0.24
N GLU A 25 -15.33 3.33 -0.35
CA GLU A 25 -15.60 2.42 0.75
C GLU A 25 -14.38 1.56 1.11
N ILE A 26 -13.68 1.03 0.11
CA ILE A 26 -12.44 0.27 0.32
C ILE A 26 -11.40 1.11 1.06
N LEU A 27 -11.22 2.37 0.65
CA LEU A 27 -10.30 3.28 1.31
C LEU A 27 -10.72 3.54 2.76
N ARG A 28 -12.00 3.77 3.00
CA ARG A 28 -12.55 3.96 4.36
C ARG A 28 -12.27 2.75 5.24
N MET A 29 -12.53 1.53 4.75
CA MET A 29 -12.28 0.30 5.52
C MET A 29 -10.79 0.08 5.80
N GLN A 30 -9.91 0.39 4.85
CA GLN A 30 -8.45 0.33 5.06
C GLN A 30 -8.00 1.29 6.16
N MET A 31 -8.57 2.49 6.20
CA MET A 31 -8.29 3.45 7.27
C MET A 31 -8.74 2.94 8.64
N GLN A 32 -9.91 2.31 8.71
CA GLN A 32 -10.39 1.70 9.96
C GLN A 32 -9.48 0.56 10.43
N LEU A 33 -9.01 -0.29 9.51
CA LEU A 33 -8.06 -1.37 9.84
C LEU A 33 -6.73 -0.82 10.36
N LEU A 34 -6.22 0.26 9.76
CA LEU A 34 -4.99 0.90 10.21
C LEU A 34 -5.14 1.48 11.63
N GLN A 35 -6.26 2.17 11.90
CA GLN A 35 -6.56 2.70 13.23
C GLN A 35 -6.63 1.59 14.29
N LEU A 36 -7.34 0.49 13.99
CA LEU A 36 -7.43 -0.66 14.89
C LEU A 36 -6.07 -1.32 15.14
N ALA A 37 -5.20 -1.37 14.12
CA ALA A 37 -3.85 -1.88 14.28
C ALA A 37 -3.00 -1.01 15.21
N ASP A 38 -3.07 0.31 15.07
CA ASP A 38 -2.35 1.25 15.94
C ASP A 38 -2.91 1.26 17.38
N GLU A 39 -4.23 1.17 17.55
CA GLU A 39 -4.88 0.99 18.86
C GLU A 39 -4.42 -0.30 19.56
N LYS A 40 -4.34 -1.41 18.81
CA LYS A 40 -3.83 -2.68 19.33
C LYS A 40 -2.40 -2.55 19.84
N VAL A 41 -1.53 -1.90 19.08
CA VAL A 41 -0.13 -1.67 19.49
C VAL A 41 -0.09 -0.85 20.78
N THR A 42 -0.88 0.23 20.84
CA THR A 42 -0.97 1.10 22.03
C THR A 42 -1.43 0.31 23.27
N CYS A 43 -2.48 -0.51 23.13
CA CYS A 43 -2.97 -1.37 24.18
C CYS A 43 -1.93 -2.38 24.64
N LEU A 44 -1.22 -3.04 23.71
CA LEU A 44 -0.16 -4.00 24.04
C LEU A 44 1.00 -3.33 24.78
N GLN A 45 1.41 -2.12 24.37
CA GLN A 45 2.46 -1.37 25.06
C GLN A 45 2.05 -0.95 26.47
N LEU A 46 0.84 -0.41 26.64
CA LEU A 46 0.31 -0.05 27.96
C LEU A 46 0.20 -1.26 28.88
N HIS A 47 -0.27 -2.40 28.34
CA HIS A 47 -0.34 -3.65 29.09
C HIS A 47 1.06 -4.15 29.48
N ALA A 48 2.03 -4.05 28.57
CA ALA A 48 3.42 -4.41 28.83
C ALA A 48 4.07 -3.53 29.91
N LEU A 49 3.86 -2.21 29.86
CA LEU A 49 4.34 -1.27 30.88
C LEU A 49 3.71 -1.55 32.25
N THR A 50 2.41 -1.85 32.28
CA THR A 50 1.68 -2.18 33.51
C THR A 50 2.20 -3.48 34.13
N LYS A 51 2.39 -4.53 33.32
CA LYS A 51 2.99 -5.79 33.76
C LYS A 51 4.42 -5.60 34.26
N LYS A 52 5.22 -4.77 33.60
CA LYS A 52 6.59 -4.45 34.03
C LYS A 52 6.60 -3.76 35.39
N ALA A 53 5.69 -2.81 35.62
CA ALA A 53 5.52 -2.15 36.93
C ALA A 53 5.08 -3.14 38.02
N ALA A 54 4.21 -4.09 37.68
CA ALA A 54 3.75 -5.16 38.57
C ALA A 54 4.73 -6.35 38.70
N LYS A 55 5.89 -6.32 38.01
CA LYS A 55 6.88 -7.41 37.94
C LYS A 55 6.28 -8.75 37.46
N LEU A 56 5.30 -8.68 36.55
CA LEU A 56 4.68 -9.83 35.92
C LEU A 56 5.39 -10.20 34.60
N PRO A 57 5.37 -11.47 34.19
CA PRO A 57 5.96 -11.90 32.93
C PRO A 57 5.20 -11.30 31.73
N LEU A 58 5.98 -10.85 30.74
CA LEU A 58 5.49 -10.32 29.47
C LEU A 58 5.28 -11.46 28.47
N THR A 59 4.26 -11.33 27.62
CA THR A 59 4.09 -12.22 26.47
C THR A 59 5.07 -11.89 25.34
N GLU A 60 5.28 -12.81 24.40
CA GLU A 60 6.15 -12.58 23.23
C GLU A 60 5.69 -11.38 22.39
N ASP A 61 4.38 -11.20 22.24
CA ASP A 61 3.81 -10.07 21.52
C ASP A 61 4.08 -8.75 22.27
N GLU A 62 3.92 -8.70 23.59
CA GLU A 62 4.21 -7.51 24.41
C GLU A 62 5.69 -7.11 24.34
N GLN A 63 6.60 -8.09 24.31
CA GLN A 63 8.03 -7.83 24.19
C GLN A 63 8.41 -7.24 22.83
N LYS A 64 7.78 -7.68 21.74
CA LYS A 64 8.03 -7.14 20.40
C LYS A 64 7.68 -5.65 20.30
N TYR A 65 6.60 -5.22 20.94
CA TYR A 65 6.13 -3.83 20.82
C TYR A 65 6.72 -2.85 21.84
N LEU A 66 7.40 -3.32 22.88
CA LEU A 66 8.01 -2.50 23.94
C LEU A 66 9.16 -1.58 23.46
N GLY A 67 9.69 -1.79 22.25
CA GLY A 67 10.76 -0.99 21.64
C GLY A 67 10.34 -0.15 20.43
N THR A 68 9.05 -0.17 20.06
CA THR A 68 8.53 0.65 18.95
C THR A 68 8.15 2.02 19.50
N ASP A 69 8.89 3.06 19.12
CA ASP A 69 8.59 4.43 19.52
C ASP A 69 7.14 4.81 19.16
N LEU A 70 6.43 5.38 20.14
CA LEU A 70 5.05 5.88 20.04
C LEU A 70 4.87 7.05 19.05
N GLY A 71 5.96 7.49 18.42
CA GLY A 71 5.90 8.29 17.21
C GLY A 71 6.64 7.53 16.14
N ARG A 72 5.94 7.03 15.10
CA ARG A 72 6.58 6.61 13.86
C ARG A 72 7.30 7.81 13.23
N GLY A 73 8.45 8.18 13.78
CA GLY A 73 9.48 8.93 13.09
C GLY A 73 10.08 7.97 12.09
N ILE A 74 9.49 7.91 10.91
CA ILE A 74 9.91 6.98 9.88
C ILE A 74 11.27 7.47 9.41
N SER A 75 12.33 6.80 9.89
CA SER A 75 13.68 7.07 9.43
C SER A 75 13.83 6.50 8.02
N ILE A 76 13.81 7.40 7.04
CA ILE A 76 14.02 7.07 5.64
C ILE A 76 15.52 7.07 5.41
N PRO A 77 16.13 5.95 4.97
CA PRO A 77 17.54 5.94 4.61
C PRO A 77 17.82 6.98 3.51
N ALA A 78 18.94 7.71 3.63
CA ALA A 78 19.25 8.85 2.77
C ALA A 78 19.40 8.53 1.27
N ASP A 79 19.44 7.25 0.90
CA ASP A 79 19.58 6.72 -0.44
C ASP A 79 18.43 5.77 -0.84
N ALA A 80 17.36 5.71 -0.04
CA ALA A 80 16.26 4.76 -0.21
C ALA A 80 15.57 4.83 -1.58
N PHE A 81 15.59 6.00 -2.24
CA PHE A 81 14.90 6.25 -3.51
C PHE A 81 15.84 6.67 -4.63
N ARG A 82 17.16 6.54 -4.44
CA ARG A 82 18.15 6.93 -5.44
C ARG A 82 17.97 6.11 -6.71
N GLY A 83 17.80 6.80 -7.85
CA GLY A 83 17.63 6.17 -9.17
C GLY A 83 16.23 5.61 -9.45
N MET A 84 15.27 5.74 -8.52
CA MET A 84 13.89 5.33 -8.75
C MET A 84 13.12 6.37 -9.58
N LYS A 85 12.09 5.91 -10.31
CA LYS A 85 11.14 6.83 -10.95
C LYS A 85 10.22 7.47 -9.90
N LEU A 86 9.73 8.67 -10.18
CA LEU A 86 8.86 9.43 -9.26
C LEU A 86 7.69 8.61 -8.68
N VAL A 87 6.96 7.90 -9.54
CA VAL A 87 5.79 7.09 -9.16
C VAL A 87 6.21 5.93 -8.26
N GLU A 88 7.28 5.24 -8.61
CA GLU A 88 7.82 4.09 -7.85
C GLU A 88 8.35 4.53 -6.49
N ALA A 89 9.05 5.67 -6.45
CA ALA A 89 9.55 6.26 -5.22
C ALA A 89 8.39 6.68 -4.31
N ALA A 90 7.34 7.31 -4.86
CA ALA A 90 6.15 7.70 -4.10
C ALA A 90 5.39 6.49 -3.54
N GLU A 91 5.30 5.41 -4.32
CA GLU A 91 4.74 4.12 -3.88
C GLU A 91 5.58 3.53 -2.75
N ALA A 92 6.90 3.43 -2.92
CA ALA A 92 7.82 2.93 -1.90
C ALA A 92 7.79 3.79 -0.62
N PHE A 93 7.67 5.11 -0.76
CA PHE A 93 7.50 6.02 0.36
C PHE A 93 6.20 5.74 1.10
N LEU A 94 5.04 5.70 0.43
CA LEU A 94 3.76 5.46 1.12
C LEU A 94 3.69 4.06 1.75
N LEU A 95 4.31 3.05 1.14
CA LEU A 95 4.45 1.71 1.73
C LEU A 95 5.26 1.73 3.01
N ARG A 96 6.40 2.45 3.03
CA ARG A 96 7.22 2.63 4.23
C ARG A 96 6.52 3.52 5.25
N PHE A 97 5.81 4.54 4.79
CA PHE A 97 5.07 5.47 5.63
C PHE A 97 3.93 4.74 6.36
N GLY A 98 3.34 3.74 5.69
CA GLY A 98 2.36 2.81 6.25
C GLY A 98 0.99 3.43 6.52
N GLN A 99 0.78 4.69 6.13
CA GLN A 99 -0.46 5.43 6.31
C GLN A 99 -0.61 6.46 5.18
N PRO A 100 -1.79 7.07 5.00
CA PRO A 100 -1.94 8.17 4.07
C PRO A 100 -1.07 9.36 4.47
N ALA A 101 -0.39 9.95 3.49
CA ALA A 101 0.51 11.07 3.70
C ALA A 101 0.01 12.31 2.98
N THR A 102 0.18 13.47 3.60
CA THR A 102 -0.01 14.75 2.89
C THR A 102 0.97 14.86 1.73
N HIS A 103 0.62 15.64 0.72
CA HIS A 103 1.52 15.84 -0.43
C HIS A 103 2.91 16.34 -0.04
N ARG A 104 2.97 17.22 0.96
CA ARG A 104 4.23 17.74 1.50
C ARG A 104 5.07 16.66 2.18
N GLN A 105 4.45 15.79 2.98
CA GLN A 105 5.15 14.66 3.60
C GLN A 105 5.75 13.71 2.55
N VAL A 106 5.03 13.45 1.45
CA VAL A 106 5.58 12.65 0.34
C VAL A 106 6.79 13.36 -0.27
N LEU A 107 6.68 14.66 -0.57
CA LEU A 107 7.80 15.41 -1.15
C LEU A 107 9.04 15.44 -0.25
N ASP A 108 8.84 15.75 1.03
CA ASP A 108 9.93 15.86 1.99
C ASP A 108 10.58 14.48 2.20
N GLY A 109 9.78 13.42 2.36
CA GLY A 109 10.31 12.06 2.48
C GLY A 109 11.04 11.55 1.24
N LEU A 110 10.59 11.93 0.04
CA LEU A 110 11.30 11.60 -1.20
C LEU A 110 12.65 12.32 -1.31
N ARG A 111 12.71 13.59 -0.87
CA ARG A 111 13.95 14.36 -0.83
C ARG A 111 14.93 13.78 0.19
N ASP A 112 14.44 13.47 1.38
CA ASP A 112 15.23 12.87 2.45
C ASP A 112 15.79 11.51 2.02
N GLY A 113 15.03 10.73 1.26
CA GLY A 113 15.47 9.45 0.69
C GLY A 113 16.36 9.54 -0.55
N GLY A 114 16.87 10.72 -0.88
CA GLY A 114 17.88 10.90 -1.93
C GLY A 114 17.34 10.76 -3.35
N LEU A 115 16.06 11.07 -3.57
CA LEU A 115 15.48 11.12 -4.91
C LEU A 115 16.10 12.29 -5.71
N ASP A 116 17.13 11.99 -6.50
CA ASP A 116 17.82 12.95 -7.36
C ASP A 116 16.99 13.24 -8.62
N VAL A 117 15.95 14.04 -8.45
CA VAL A 117 15.11 14.49 -9.55
C VAL A 117 15.33 15.99 -9.71
N GLN A 118 16.22 16.36 -10.64
CA GLN A 118 16.48 17.74 -11.07
C GLN A 118 15.30 18.38 -11.84
N LEU A 119 14.07 18.11 -11.44
CA LEU A 119 12.90 18.76 -12.00
C LEU A 119 12.72 20.11 -11.30
N LYS A 120 12.81 21.19 -12.08
CA LYS A 120 12.49 22.56 -11.64
C LYS A 120 11.11 22.68 -10.97
N ASN A 121 10.20 21.74 -11.24
CA ASN A 121 8.85 21.66 -10.68
C ASN A 121 8.52 20.25 -10.14
N LEU A 122 9.32 19.74 -9.19
CA LEU A 122 9.10 18.42 -8.57
C LEU A 122 7.68 18.25 -8.01
N ASP A 123 7.15 19.28 -7.35
CA ASP A 123 5.81 19.31 -6.75
C ASP A 123 4.70 18.98 -7.77
N ASN A 124 4.59 19.79 -8.83
CA ASN A 124 3.62 19.56 -9.90
C ASN A 124 3.87 18.24 -10.64
N SER A 125 5.13 17.88 -10.87
CA SER A 125 5.49 16.65 -11.57
C SER A 125 5.06 15.42 -10.78
N LEU A 126 5.27 15.44 -9.46
CA LEU A 126 4.86 14.38 -8.55
C LEU A 126 3.33 14.28 -8.51
N ARG A 127 2.63 15.41 -8.31
CA ARG A 127 1.16 15.43 -8.30
C ARG A 127 0.57 14.85 -9.58
N SER A 128 1.03 15.31 -10.75
CA SER A 128 0.56 14.81 -12.04
C SER A 128 0.97 13.36 -12.30
N ALA A 129 2.12 12.90 -11.79
CA ALA A 129 2.54 11.52 -11.91
C ALA A 129 1.66 10.59 -11.08
N MET A 130 1.36 10.96 -9.83
CA MET A 130 0.51 10.18 -8.93
C MET A 130 -0.96 10.17 -9.38
N GLN A 131 -1.49 11.28 -9.90
CA GLN A 131 -2.84 11.32 -10.45
C GLN A 131 -3.00 10.41 -11.66
N ARG A 132 -2.01 10.42 -12.57
CA ARG A 132 -2.10 9.63 -13.82
C ARG A 132 -1.84 8.14 -13.64
N SER A 133 -1.14 7.73 -12.58
CA SER A 133 -0.76 6.33 -12.42
C SER A 133 -1.92 5.42 -11.99
N GLY A 134 -3.04 5.97 -11.50
CA GLY A 134 -4.20 5.21 -11.01
C GLY A 134 -3.94 4.38 -9.74
N LYS A 135 -2.70 4.34 -9.25
CA LYS A 135 -2.28 3.63 -8.03
C LYS A 135 -2.55 4.42 -6.74
N PHE A 136 -2.82 5.71 -6.84
CA PHE A 136 -2.95 6.59 -5.68
C PHE A 136 -4.30 7.27 -5.69
N LYS A 137 -4.85 7.48 -4.50
CA LYS A 137 -6.08 8.24 -4.30
C LYS A 137 -5.78 9.48 -3.49
N TRP A 138 -6.24 10.62 -4.00
CA TRP A 138 -6.22 11.89 -3.28
C TRP A 138 -7.58 12.06 -2.63
N PHE A 139 -7.62 12.06 -1.30
CA PHE A 139 -8.87 12.14 -0.55
C PHE A 139 -8.74 13.10 0.62
N LYS A 140 -9.89 13.55 1.13
CA LYS A 140 -9.98 14.39 2.32
C LYS A 140 -10.15 13.48 3.54
N ASP A 141 -9.21 13.53 4.46
CA ASP A 141 -9.22 12.75 5.69
C ASP A 141 -10.19 13.36 6.72
N ALA A 142 -10.46 12.65 7.82
CA ALA A 142 -11.41 13.05 8.86
C ALA A 142 -11.04 14.38 9.55
N ASP A 143 -9.75 14.72 9.56
CA ASP A 143 -9.22 16.01 10.05
C ASP A 143 -9.42 17.17 9.06
N GLY A 144 -9.98 16.88 7.89
CA GLY A 144 -10.18 17.84 6.81
C GLY A 144 -8.97 18.08 5.92
N THR A 145 -7.84 17.42 6.20
CA THR A 145 -6.60 17.51 5.42
C THR A 145 -6.64 16.56 4.24
N TYR A 146 -6.16 17.01 3.08
CA TYR A 146 -6.05 16.11 1.94
C TYR A 146 -4.76 15.28 1.97
N ARG A 147 -4.91 13.99 1.70
CA ARG A 147 -3.83 12.99 1.79
C ARG A 147 -3.83 12.07 0.57
N TRP A 148 -2.63 11.61 0.23
CA TRP A 148 -2.39 10.53 -0.71
C TRP A 148 -2.45 9.20 0.01
N ALA A 149 -3.33 8.31 -0.45
CA ALA A 149 -3.33 6.90 -0.11
C ALA A 149 -2.91 6.06 -1.30
N LEU A 150 -2.31 4.91 -1.03
CA LEU A 150 -1.98 3.91 -2.03
C LEU A 150 -3.17 2.95 -2.17
N LEU A 151 -3.72 2.81 -3.38
CA LEU A 151 -4.87 1.95 -3.68
C LEU A 151 -4.50 0.45 -3.76
N LEU A 152 -3.20 0.10 -3.70
CA LEU A 152 -2.70 -1.28 -3.89
C LEU A 152 -3.11 -2.31 -2.82
N TRP A 153 -4.00 -1.95 -1.90
CA TRP A 153 -4.72 -2.91 -1.08
C TRP A 153 -5.92 -3.56 -1.81
N VAL A 154 -6.20 -3.17 -3.07
CA VAL A 154 -7.30 -3.72 -3.89
C VAL A 154 -6.91 -4.99 -4.68
N HIS A 155 -5.63 -5.36 -4.75
CA HIS A 155 -5.21 -6.54 -5.55
C HIS A 155 -4.28 -7.55 -4.87
N ARG A 156 -4.02 -7.45 -3.57
CA ARG A 156 -3.38 -8.55 -2.84
C ARG A 156 -4.21 -8.95 -1.64
N SER A 157 -4.95 -10.04 -1.82
CA SER A 157 -5.40 -10.85 -0.69
C SER A 157 -4.19 -11.15 0.22
N PRO A 158 -4.32 -11.07 1.55
CA PRO A 158 -3.25 -11.44 2.49
C PRO A 158 -2.63 -12.83 2.25
N ARG A 159 -3.30 -13.71 1.48
CA ARG A 159 -2.79 -15.02 1.06
C ARG A 159 -1.64 -14.98 0.05
N GLU A 160 -1.45 -13.87 -0.65
CA GLU A 160 -0.38 -13.77 -1.67
C GLU A 160 0.97 -13.36 -1.09
N LEU A 161 0.99 -12.69 0.07
CA LEU A 161 2.23 -12.33 0.77
C LEU A 161 2.92 -13.56 1.41
N SER A 162 2.17 -14.62 1.70
CA SER A 162 2.70 -15.89 2.20
C SER A 162 3.23 -16.83 1.11
N SER A 163 3.12 -16.46 -0.18
CA SER A 163 3.50 -17.35 -1.30
C SER A 163 4.80 -16.93 -2.00
N GLN A 164 5.54 -15.97 -1.45
CA GLN A 164 6.88 -15.62 -1.93
C GLN A 164 7.94 -16.40 -1.15
N GLU A 165 7.91 -17.73 -1.29
CA GLU A 165 9.10 -18.55 -1.03
C GLU A 165 10.15 -18.30 -2.13
N PRO A 166 11.45 -18.41 -1.81
CA PRO A 166 12.51 -18.06 -2.73
C PRO A 166 12.54 -19.04 -3.92
N ASN A 167 12.62 -18.46 -5.10
CA ASN A 167 12.71 -19.12 -6.40
C ASN A 167 13.94 -20.05 -6.47
N GLU A 168 13.78 -21.31 -6.07
CA GLU A 168 14.72 -22.37 -6.40
C GLU A 168 14.29 -23.04 -7.72
N LYS A 169 15.19 -22.89 -8.68
CA LYS A 169 15.19 -23.49 -10.01
C LYS A 169 14.69 -24.93 -10.00
N THR A 170 13.65 -25.21 -10.79
CA THR A 170 13.42 -26.56 -11.29
C THR A 170 13.17 -26.50 -12.79
N ASN A 171 14.23 -26.84 -13.53
CA ASN A 171 14.17 -27.11 -14.96
C ASN A 171 13.18 -28.27 -15.20
N LEU A 172 12.07 -28.01 -15.88
CA LEU A 172 11.21 -29.05 -16.41
C LEU A 172 11.89 -29.65 -17.65
N ILE A 173 12.49 -30.82 -17.46
CA ILE A 173 12.88 -31.72 -18.56
C ILE A 173 11.58 -32.25 -19.17
N LEU A 174 11.35 -31.90 -20.43
CA LEU A 174 10.31 -32.46 -21.28
C LEU A 174 10.66 -33.93 -21.55
N VAL A 175 9.97 -34.87 -20.92
CA VAL A 175 10.03 -36.29 -21.30
C VAL A 175 8.85 -36.53 -22.25
N GLU A 176 9.17 -36.67 -23.53
CA GLU A 176 8.25 -37.19 -24.55
C GLU A 176 7.90 -38.63 -24.20
N SER A 177 6.63 -38.89 -23.90
CA SER A 177 6.08 -40.25 -23.89
C SER A 177 5.40 -40.50 -25.23
N GLU A 178 6.19 -41.03 -26.16
CA GLU A 178 5.73 -41.81 -27.30
C GLU A 178 5.00 -43.09 -26.81
N ALA A 179 4.22 -43.71 -27.71
CA ALA A 179 3.55 -45.03 -27.62
C ALA A 179 2.07 -45.02 -27.15
N ILE A 180 1.08 -45.60 -27.84
CA ILE A 180 1.01 -46.46 -29.04
C ILE A 180 -0.40 -46.31 -29.62
N ALA A 181 -0.48 -46.06 -30.92
CA ALA A 181 -1.61 -46.46 -31.75
C ALA A 181 -1.36 -47.89 -32.22
N LYS A 182 -2.33 -48.80 -32.03
CA LYS A 182 -2.63 -49.87 -33.00
C LYS A 182 -3.96 -50.53 -32.65
N SER A 183 -4.96 -50.21 -33.47
CA SER A 183 -6.08 -51.08 -33.81
C SER A 183 -5.58 -52.19 -34.73
N ALA A 184 -5.88 -53.45 -34.39
CA ALA A 184 -6.15 -54.58 -35.29
C ALA A 184 -6.39 -55.83 -34.42
#